data_AF-A0A847ZAJ0-F1
#
_entry.id   AF-A0A847ZAJ0-F1
#
_cell.length_a   1.000
_cell.length_b   1.000
_cell.length_c   1.000
_cell.angle_alpha   90.00
_cell.angle_beta   90.00
_cell.angle_gamma   90.00
#
_symmetry.space_group_name_H-M   'P 1'
#
loop_
_entity.id
_entity.type
_entity.pdbx_description
1 polymer ?
#
loop_
_entity_poly.entity_id
_entity_poly.type
_entity_poly.pdbx_seq_one_letter_code
_entity_poly.pdbx_strand_id
1 'polypeptide(L)' 'MNPAPGGEDMLDQTITEDIKAMESRRHNPFMKNGKADVDAYIRFVCGFNEFINHDPKPFSQMMDRDMIL' A
#
# COMPACT_ATOMS: atom_id res chain seq x y z
N MET A 1 16.46 -15.28 -27.13
CA MET A 1 16.03 -13.87 -27.27
C MET A 1 16.34 -13.23 -25.94
N ASN A 2 17.37 -12.37 -25.87
CA ASN A 2 17.73 -11.69 -24.63
C ASN A 2 16.81 -10.47 -24.45
N PRO A 3 16.27 -10.19 -23.25
CA PRO A 3 15.47 -8.99 -23.03
C PRO A 3 16.36 -7.75 -23.23
N ALA A 4 15.76 -6.69 -23.80
CA ALA A 4 16.47 -5.45 -24.11
C ALA A 4 17.07 -4.82 -22.84
N PRO A 5 18.31 -4.32 -22.88
CA PRO A 5 18.94 -3.67 -21.73
C PRO A 5 18.27 -2.31 -21.54
N GLY A 6 17.46 -2.16 -20.49
CA GLY A 6 16.77 -0.90 -20.18
C GLY A 6 15.38 -1.04 -19.55
N GLY A 7 14.83 -2.26 -19.46
CA GLY A 7 13.51 -2.50 -18.86
C GLY A 7 13.49 -2.38 -17.32
N GLU A 8 14.55 -2.78 -16.63
CA GLU A 8 14.61 -2.75 -15.16
C GLU A 8 14.87 -1.32 -14.62
N ASP A 9 15.76 -0.57 -15.27
CA ASP A 9 16.13 0.79 -14.83
C ASP A 9 14.99 1.81 -14.99
N MET A 10 14.13 1.66 -16.01
CA MET A 10 12.94 2.51 -16.19
C MET A 10 11.84 2.19 -15.15
N LEU A 11 11.71 0.91 -14.75
CA LEU A 11 10.73 0.50 -13.73
C LEU A 11 11.11 1.07 -12.35
N ASP A 12 12.40 1.07 -12.03
CA ASP A 12 12.92 1.60 -10.76
C ASP A 12 12.77 3.13 -10.66
N GLN A 13 12.99 3.84 -11.77
CA GLN A 13 12.81 5.30 -11.83
C GLN A 13 11.35 5.71 -11.67
N THR A 14 10.43 5.03 -12.35
CA THR A 14 8.98 5.33 -12.26
C THR A 14 8.42 5.02 -10.87
N ILE A 15 8.81 3.90 -10.27
CA ILE A 15 8.45 3.58 -8.86
C ILE A 15 9.01 4.64 -7.90
N THR A 16 10.26 5.07 -8.10
CA THR A 16 10.88 6.10 -7.27
C THR A 16 10.16 7.45 -7.36
N GLU A 17 9.73 7.84 -8.55
CA GLU A 17 8.95 9.07 -8.77
C GLU A 17 7.56 9.00 -8.14
N ASP A 18 6.88 7.86 -8.26
CA ASP A 18 5.58 7.63 -7.64
C ASP A 18 5.66 7.67 -6.11
N ILE A 19 6.68 7.02 -5.51
CA ILE A 19 6.91 7.08 -4.05
C ILE A 19 7.16 8.53 -3.61
N LYS A 20 7.97 9.30 -4.34
CA LYS A 20 8.20 10.72 -4.03
C LYS A 20 6.92 11.54 -4.12
N ALA A 21 6.10 11.30 -5.14
CA ALA A 21 4.80 11.97 -5.29
C ALA A 21 3.86 11.63 -4.13
N MET A 22 3.81 10.37 -3.69
CA MET A 22 3.03 9.93 -2.52
C MET A 22 3.52 10.57 -1.22
N GLU A 23 4.83 10.60 -0.97
CA GLU A 23 5.41 11.21 0.23
C GLU A 23 5.13 12.71 0.30
N SER A 24 5.19 13.42 -0.84
CA SER A 24 4.85 14.86 -0.89
C SER A 24 3.40 15.17 -0.52
N ARG A 25 2.50 14.18 -0.67
CA ARG A 25 1.07 14.27 -0.39
C ARG A 25 0.67 13.54 0.89
N ARG A 26 1.65 13.17 1.72
CA ARG A 26 1.41 12.35 2.91
C ARG A 26 0.54 13.10 3.92
N HIS A 27 -0.73 12.75 3.95
CA HIS A 27 -1.67 13.22 4.95
C HIS A 27 -1.54 12.35 6.20
N ASN A 28 -1.37 12.97 7.37
CA ASN A 28 -1.43 12.26 8.64
C ASN A 28 -2.89 12.20 9.12
N PRO A 29 -3.57 11.03 9.05
CA PRO A 29 -4.98 10.91 9.41
C PRO A 29 -5.23 11.11 10.91
N PHE A 30 -4.19 11.10 11.74
CA PHE A 30 -4.27 11.31 13.18
C PHE A 30 -4.04 12.76 13.59
N MET A 31 -3.89 13.68 12.63
CA MET A 31 -3.74 15.10 12.90
C MET A 31 -4.92 15.87 12.29
N LYS A 32 -5.72 16.50 13.14
CA LYS A 32 -6.89 17.31 12.75
C LYS A 32 -6.69 18.74 13.23
N ASN A 33 -6.62 19.70 12.29
CA ASN A 33 -6.40 21.12 12.58
C ASN A 33 -5.17 21.38 13.48
N GLY A 34 -4.07 20.66 13.25
CA GLY A 34 -2.83 20.79 14.02
C GLY A 34 -2.86 20.16 15.41
N LYS A 35 -3.95 19.48 15.79
CA LYS A 35 -4.06 18.73 17.05
C LYS A 35 -4.15 17.24 16.76
N ALA A 36 -3.63 16.43 17.68
CA ALA A 36 -3.78 14.99 17.61
C ALA A 36 -5.25 14.59 17.79
N ASP A 37 -5.75 13.73 16.90
CA ASP A 37 -7.07 13.13 16.97
C ASP A 37 -6.95 11.77 17.70
N VAL A 38 -7.15 11.81 19.02
CA VAL A 38 -7.02 10.64 19.90
C VAL A 38 -8.08 9.58 19.57
N ASP A 39 -9.28 10.00 19.18
CA ASP A 39 -10.35 9.07 18.83
C ASP A 39 -10.01 8.29 17.56
N ALA A 40 -9.42 8.95 16.56
CA ALA A 40 -8.91 8.29 15.36
C ALA A 40 -7.82 7.25 15.70
N TYR A 41 -6.92 7.57 16.64
CA TYR A 41 -5.91 6.63 17.12
C TYR A 41 -6.53 5.40 17.79
N ILE A 42 -7.48 5.59 18.70
CA ILE A 42 -8.12 4.48 19.42
C ILE A 42 -8.82 3.55 18.43
N ARG A 43 -9.59 4.11 17.48
CA ARG A 43 -10.26 3.32 16.43
C ARG A 43 -9.27 2.52 15.59
N PHE A 44 -8.17 3.15 15.20
CA PHE A 44 -7.11 2.48 14.45
C PHE A 44 -6.52 1.31 15.24
N VAL A 45 -6.15 1.50 16.50
CA VAL A 45 -5.56 0.44 17.32
C VAL A 45 -6.53 -0.72 17.50
N CYS A 46 -7.81 -0.44 17.77
CA CYS A 46 -8.82 -1.49 17.89
C CYS A 46 -8.96 -2.30 16.59
N GLY A 47 -9.17 -1.64 15.45
CA GLY A 47 -9.33 -2.32 14.17
C GLY A 47 -8.05 -3.02 13.70
N PHE A 48 -6.89 -2.46 13.99
CA PHE A 48 -5.60 -3.10 13.72
C PHE A 48 -5.41 -4.36 14.56
N ASN A 49 -5.83 -4.34 15.83
CA ASN A 49 -5.78 -5.53 16.68
C ASN A 49 -6.71 -6.62 16.15
N GLU A 50 -7.92 -6.27 15.71
CA GLU A 50 -8.83 -7.21 15.04
C GLU A 50 -8.20 -7.78 13.77
N PHE A 51 -7.54 -6.94 12.97
CA PHE A 51 -6.85 -7.36 11.75
C PHE A 51 -5.61 -8.22 12.02
N ILE A 52 -4.80 -7.95 13.04
CA ILE A 52 -3.60 -8.78 13.28
C ILE A 52 -3.96 -10.10 13.95
N ASN A 53 -4.97 -10.11 14.81
CA ASN A 53 -5.38 -11.31 15.55
C ASN A 53 -6.44 -12.13 14.81
N HIS A 54 -6.89 -11.74 13.61
CA HIS A 54 -7.80 -12.58 12.84
C HIS A 54 -7.11 -13.88 12.42
N ASP A 55 -7.88 -14.96 12.35
CA ASP A 55 -7.40 -16.20 11.76
C ASP A 55 -6.99 -15.93 10.30
N PRO A 56 -5.72 -16.17 9.93
CA PRO A 56 -5.25 -15.91 8.58
C PRO A 56 -6.13 -16.64 7.57
N LYS A 57 -6.80 -15.88 6.71
CA LYS A 57 -7.57 -16.50 5.63
C LYS A 57 -6.59 -17.29 4.75
N PRO A 58 -6.84 -18.58 4.48
CA PRO A 58 -5.98 -19.34 3.60
C PRO A 58 -5.91 -18.63 2.24
N PHE A 59 -4.68 -18.44 1.75
CA PHE A 59 -4.45 -17.86 0.44
C PHE A 59 -5.23 -18.67 -0.59
N SER A 60 -6.25 -18.05 -1.17
CA SER A 60 -7.01 -18.64 -2.26
C SER A 60 -6.31 -18.24 -3.54
N GLN A 61 -5.91 -19.22 -4.36
CA GLN A 61 -5.31 -18.94 -5.65
C GLN A 61 -6.23 -17.97 -6.42
N MET A 62 -5.67 -16.87 -6.90
CA MET A 62 -6.39 -15.93 -7.75
C MET A 62 -6.88 -16.71 -8.98
N MET A 63 -8.18 -16.94 -9.10
CA MET A 63 -8.79 -17.58 -10.25
C MET A 63 -8.85 -16.56 -11.39
N ASP A 64 -7.71 -16.24 -11.96
CA ASP A 64 -7.67 -15.59 -13.26
C ASP A 64 -6.69 -16.40 -14.12
N ARG A 65 -7.26 -17.34 -14.88
CA ARG A 65 -6.49 -18.19 -15.80
C ARG A 65 -6.30 -17.50 -17.15
N ASP A 66 -7.14 -16.53 -17.49
CA ASP A 66 -7.17 -15.91 -18.80
C ASP A 66 -7.46 -14.41 -18.66
N MET A 67 -6.41 -13.61 -18.58
CA MET A 67 -6.52 -12.19 -18.91
C MET A 67 -6.79 -12.12 -20.43
N ILE A 68 -8.06 -12.16 -20.83
CA ILE A 68 -8.43 -11.93 -22.23
C ILE A 68 -8.25 -10.43 -22.48
N LEU A 69 -7.13 -10.11 -23.14
CA LEU A 69 -6.81 -8.82 -23.75
C LEU A 69 -7.81 -8.46 -24.86
#